data_AF-A0A2V8MSR5-F1
#
_entry.id   AF-A0A2V8MSR5-F1
#
_cell.length_a   1.000
_cell.length_b   1.000
_cell.length_c   1.000
_cell.angle_alpha   90.00
_cell.angle_beta   90.00
_cell.angle_gamma   90.00
#
_symmetry.space_group_name_H-M   'P 1'
#
loop_
_entity.id
_entity.type
_entity.pdbx_description
1 polymer ?
#
loop_
_entity_poly.entity_id
_entity_poly.type
_entity_poly.pdbx_seq_one_letter_code
_entity_poly.pdbx_strand_id
1 'polypeptide(L)'
;MIRALVLLLLFSTELLAQHVEYKSFQSKLLARDLRYGVYLPASYNSSPGKKYPVLYFLHGLFEDETRWSTRGQTDQIMDRMIAEGKMGEFIVAIPFGG
;
A
#
# COMPACT_ATOMS: atom_id res chain seq x y z
N MET A 1 25.55 -2.69 -34.19
CA MET A 1 24.30 -2.02 -33.75
C MET A 1 23.44 -2.83 -32.77
N ILE A 2 23.86 -4.05 -32.35
CA ILE A 2 23.10 -4.89 -31.40
C ILE A 2 23.50 -4.65 -29.93
N ARG A 3 24.65 -3.99 -29.66
CA ARG A 3 25.11 -3.70 -28.29
C ARG A 3 24.34 -2.60 -27.56
N ALA A 4 23.62 -1.74 -28.28
CA ALA A 4 22.85 -0.64 -27.67
C ALA A 4 21.47 -1.10 -27.13
N LEU A 5 20.92 -2.20 -27.67
CA LEU A 5 19.59 -2.68 -27.29
C LEU A 5 19.60 -3.46 -25.95
N VAL A 6 20.75 -4.05 -25.59
CA VAL A 6 20.91 -4.82 -24.34
C VAL A 6 21.02 -3.92 -23.10
N LEU A 7 21.46 -2.67 -23.26
CA LEU A 7 21.58 -1.70 -22.16
C LEU A 7 20.24 -1.09 -21.73
N LEU A 8 19.18 -1.18 -22.56
CA LEU A 8 17.85 -0.71 -22.19
C LEU A 8 17.08 -1.72 -21.31
N LEU A 9 17.52 -2.98 -21.28
CA LEU A 9 16.88 -4.06 -20.50
C LEU A 9 17.40 -4.19 -19.07
N LEU A 10 18.48 -3.48 -18.71
CA LEU A 10 19.06 -3.50 -17.36
C LEU A 10 18.58 -2.37 -16.44
N PHE A 11 17.82 -1.42 -16.98
CA PHE A 11 16.95 -0.56 -16.16
C PHE A 11 15.55 -1.19 -16.13
N SER A 12 15.45 -2.40 -15.57
CA SER A 12 14.22 -2.73 -14.86
C SER A 12 14.14 -1.68 -13.76
N THR A 13 13.37 -0.61 -13.98
CA THR A 13 12.81 0.09 -12.83
C THR A 13 12.11 -1.04 -12.10
N GLU A 14 12.63 -1.41 -10.92
CA GLU A 14 11.78 -2.10 -9.98
C GLU A 14 10.55 -1.22 -9.94
N LEU A 15 9.43 -1.77 -10.41
CA LEU A 15 8.15 -1.15 -10.27
C LEU A 15 8.10 -0.87 -8.77
N LEU A 16 8.35 0.36 -8.34
CA LEU A 16 8.12 0.80 -6.96
C LEU A 16 6.60 0.88 -6.84
N ALA A 17 5.99 -0.29 -6.99
CA ALA A 17 4.58 -0.50 -7.07
C ALA A 17 4.09 -0.17 -5.67
N GLN A 18 3.46 0.99 -5.59
CA GLN A 18 2.43 1.27 -4.64
C GLN A 18 1.56 0.01 -4.55
N HIS A 19 1.59 -0.64 -3.41
CA HIS A 19 0.84 -1.87 -3.22
C HIS A 19 0.34 -1.93 -1.78
N VAL A 20 -0.82 -2.56 -1.63
CA VAL A 20 -1.33 -2.90 -0.32
C VAL A 20 -0.59 -4.16 0.15
N GLU A 21 0.13 -4.04 1.24
CA GLU A 21 0.78 -5.17 1.91
C GLU A 21 -0.22 -5.86 2.83
N TYR A 22 -0.49 -7.14 2.58
CA TYR A 22 -1.31 -7.97 3.46
C TYR A 22 -0.43 -8.86 4.33
N LYS A 23 -0.54 -8.71 5.64
CA LYS A 23 0.30 -9.41 6.62
C LYS A 23 -0.52 -9.80 7.84
N SER A 24 0.11 -10.54 8.75
CA SER A 24 -0.44 -10.84 10.07
C SER A 24 0.58 -10.57 11.16
N PHE A 25 0.11 -10.36 12.38
CA PHE A 25 0.94 -10.36 13.58
C PHE A 25 0.22 -11.05 14.74
N GLN A 26 0.97 -11.65 15.65
CA GLN A 26 0.42 -12.24 16.86
C GLN A 26 -0.06 -11.12 17.81
N SER A 27 -1.36 -11.06 18.06
CA SER A 27 -1.94 -10.10 18.99
C SER A 27 -1.97 -10.69 20.40
N LYS A 28 -1.19 -10.11 21.30
CA LYS A 28 -1.21 -10.49 22.73
C LYS A 28 -2.56 -10.27 23.38
N LEU A 29 -3.24 -9.17 23.03
CA LEU A 29 -4.54 -8.82 23.61
C LEU A 29 -5.66 -9.77 23.17
N LEU A 30 -5.60 -10.28 21.93
CA LEU A 30 -6.62 -11.16 21.37
C LEU A 30 -6.24 -12.64 21.41
N ALA A 31 -5.02 -12.97 21.86
CA ALA A 31 -4.46 -14.32 21.89
C ALA A 31 -4.56 -15.07 20.55
N ARG A 32 -4.46 -14.35 19.43
CA ARG A 32 -4.53 -14.89 18.06
C ARG A 32 -3.77 -14.02 17.07
N ASP A 33 -3.50 -14.57 15.88
CA ASP A 33 -2.99 -13.78 14.77
C ASP A 33 -4.07 -12.82 14.25
N LEU A 34 -3.68 -11.57 14.07
CA LEU A 34 -4.51 -10.52 13.48
C LEU A 34 -3.98 -10.19 12.09
N ARG A 35 -4.83 -10.37 11.08
CA ARG A 35 -4.54 -9.96 9.69
C ARG A 35 -4.73 -8.46 9.53
N TYR A 36 -4.00 -7.88 8.60
CA TYR A 36 -4.14 -6.46 8.24
C TYR A 36 -3.62 -6.20 6.82
N GLY A 37 -4.16 -5.15 6.21
CA GLY A 37 -3.64 -4.51 5.00
C GLY A 37 -2.95 -3.18 5.33
N VAL A 38 -1.87 -2.84 4.61
CA VAL A 38 -1.22 -1.53 4.68
C VAL A 38 -1.01 -0.98 3.29
N TYR A 39 -1.65 0.14 2.96
CA TYR A 39 -1.31 0.93 1.78
C TYR A 39 -0.12 1.82 2.09
N LEU A 40 0.92 1.75 1.25
CA LEU A 40 2.10 2.58 1.33
C LEU A 40 2.17 3.50 0.10
N PRO A 41 2.35 4.83 0.28
CA PRO A 41 2.44 5.75 -0.85
C PRO A 41 3.71 5.49 -1.67
N ALA A 42 3.72 5.86 -2.96
CA ALA A 42 4.82 5.57 -3.88
C ALA A 42 6.19 6.05 -3.38
N SER A 43 6.24 7.18 -2.65
CA SER A 43 7.50 7.70 -2.11
C SER A 43 8.01 6.97 -0.86
N TYR A 44 7.28 5.99 -0.30
CA TYR A 44 7.62 5.33 0.95
C TYR A 44 9.01 4.70 0.94
N ASN A 45 9.35 3.94 -0.11
CA ASN A 45 10.67 3.29 -0.21
C ASN A 45 11.79 4.23 -0.68
N SER A 46 11.46 5.27 -1.45
CA SER A 46 12.44 6.18 -2.04
C SER A 46 12.77 7.39 -1.16
N SER A 47 12.01 7.64 -0.09
CA SER A 47 12.18 8.78 0.82
C SER A 47 12.47 8.32 2.26
N PRO A 48 13.63 7.69 2.52
CA PRO A 48 14.00 7.24 3.86
C PRO A 48 14.02 8.43 4.84
N GLY A 49 13.33 8.28 5.97
CA GLY A 49 13.21 9.31 7.01
C GLY A 49 12.02 10.26 6.85
N LYS A 50 11.32 10.26 5.71
CA LYS A 50 10.03 10.98 5.58
C LYS A 50 8.98 10.32 6.46
N LYS A 51 8.22 11.15 7.19
CA LYS A 51 7.08 10.70 8.00
C LYS A 51 5.79 10.93 7.22
N TYR A 52 4.89 9.95 7.30
CA TYR A 52 3.57 10.01 6.68
C TYR A 52 2.50 10.02 7.78
N PRO A 53 1.43 10.81 7.64
CA PRO A 53 0.22 10.61 8.42
C PRO A 53 -0.31 9.19 8.22
N VAL A 54 -1.04 8.67 9.21
CA VAL A 54 -1.64 7.33 9.15
C VAL A 54 -3.14 7.44 9.34
N LEU A 55 -3.89 6.93 8.36
CA LEU A 55 -5.32 6.70 8.46
C LEU A 55 -5.58 5.26 8.86
N TYR A 56 -6.32 5.04 9.95
CA TYR A 56 -6.84 3.73 10.30
C TYR A 56 -8.25 3.58 9.70
N PHE A 57 -8.40 2.67 8.75
CA PHE A 57 -9.66 2.46 8.05
C PHE A 57 -10.28 1.13 8.47
N LEU A 58 -11.49 1.17 9.01
CA LEU A 58 -12.24 -0.02 9.43
C LEU A 58 -13.29 -0.38 8.36
N HIS A 59 -13.38 -1.67 8.05
CA HIS A 59 -14.35 -2.20 7.09
C HIS A 59 -15.74 -2.38 7.72
N GLY A 60 -16.74 -2.67 6.89
CA GLY A 60 -18.10 -2.94 7.33
C GLY A 60 -18.28 -4.33 7.96
N LEU A 61 -19.51 -4.61 8.37
CA LEU A 61 -19.90 -5.95 8.83
C LEU A 61 -19.76 -6.97 7.68
N PHE A 62 -19.27 -8.18 7.99
CA PHE A 62 -19.02 -9.27 7.03
C PHE A 62 -17.94 -8.97 5.97
N GLU A 63 -17.13 -7.94 6.21
CA GLU A 63 -15.96 -7.60 5.39
C GLU A 63 -14.66 -7.95 6.12
N ASP A 64 -13.53 -7.76 5.43
CA ASP A 64 -12.19 -8.00 5.97
C ASP A 64 -11.20 -6.94 5.47
N GLU A 65 -9.93 -7.11 5.81
CA GLU A 65 -8.86 -6.16 5.49
C GLU A 65 -8.66 -5.92 4.00
N THR A 66 -9.17 -6.81 3.14
CA THR A 66 -8.93 -6.76 1.69
C THR A 66 -9.95 -5.92 0.94
N ARG A 67 -11.11 -5.62 1.55
CA ARG A 67 -12.27 -5.08 0.81
C ARG A 67 -12.05 -3.68 0.27
N TRP A 68 -11.28 -2.89 1.00
CA TRP A 68 -10.91 -1.54 0.60
C TRP A 68 -10.19 -1.51 -0.75
N SER A 69 -9.22 -2.42 -0.98
CA SER A 69 -8.53 -2.48 -2.28
C SER A 69 -9.30 -3.32 -3.30
N THR A 70 -9.85 -4.47 -2.92
CA THR A 70 -10.44 -5.43 -3.87
C THR A 70 -11.78 -4.98 -4.45
N ARG A 71 -12.62 -4.32 -3.66
CA ARG A 71 -13.95 -3.85 -4.08
C ARG A 71 -13.96 -2.37 -4.40
N GLY A 72 -13.25 -1.57 -3.60
CA GLY A 72 -13.21 -0.13 -3.75
C GLY A 72 -12.19 0.39 -4.76
N GLN A 73 -11.18 -0.42 -5.12
CA GLN A 73 -10.00 0.03 -5.88
C GLN A 73 -9.44 1.33 -5.31
N THR A 74 -9.56 1.50 -3.98
CA THR A 74 -9.35 2.80 -3.34
C THR A 74 -7.87 3.17 -3.30
N ASP A 75 -7.00 2.16 -3.32
CA ASP A 75 -5.58 2.30 -3.63
C ASP A 75 -5.36 3.05 -4.96
N GLN A 76 -5.97 2.60 -6.06
CA GLN A 76 -5.80 3.23 -7.37
C GLN A 76 -6.37 4.65 -7.44
N ILE A 77 -7.49 4.90 -6.76
CA ILE A 77 -8.10 6.23 -6.67
C ILE A 77 -7.18 7.17 -5.89
N MET A 78 -6.66 6.72 -4.75
CA MET A 78 -5.72 7.50 -3.95
C MET A 78 -4.45 7.82 -4.72
N ASP A 79 -3.87 6.85 -5.43
CA ASP A 79 -2.68 7.06 -6.26
C ASP A 79 -2.93 8.18 -7.28
N ARG A 80 -4.07 8.15 -7.95
CA ARG A 80 -4.48 9.19 -8.88
C ARG A 80 -4.62 10.54 -8.19
N MET A 81 -5.32 10.61 -7.06
CA MET A 81 -5.53 11.87 -6.34
C MET A 81 -4.22 12.47 -5.81
N ILE A 82 -3.28 11.63 -5.38
CA ILE A 82 -1.94 12.03 -4.96
C ILE A 82 -1.14 12.53 -6.17
N ALA A 83 -1.13 11.81 -7.28
CA ALA A 83 -0.43 12.19 -8.51
C ALA A 83 -0.98 13.50 -9.10
N GLU A 84 -2.28 13.75 -8.99
CA GLU A 84 -2.94 15.00 -9.39
C GLU A 84 -2.74 16.15 -8.38
N GLY A 85 -2.05 15.93 -7.26
CA GLY A 85 -1.80 16.93 -6.22
C GLY A 85 -3.05 17.34 -5.43
N LYS A 86 -4.15 16.58 -5.54
CA LYS A 86 -5.41 16.82 -4.82
C LYS A 86 -5.38 16.29 -3.39
N MET A 87 -4.40 15.44 -3.08
CA MET A 87 -4.26 14.76 -1.81
C MET A 87 -2.77 14.63 -1.46
N GLY A 88 -2.41 14.86 -0.20
CA GLY A 88 -1.07 14.57 0.29
C GLY A 88 -0.85 13.07 0.47
N GLU A 89 0.40 12.63 0.50
CA GLU A 89 0.71 11.22 0.75
C GLU A 89 0.49 10.85 2.23
N PHE A 90 -0.21 9.74 2.46
CA PHE A 90 -0.39 9.12 3.76
C PHE A 90 -0.43 7.59 3.65
N ILE A 91 -0.24 6.93 4.80
CA ILE A 91 -0.37 5.48 4.94
C ILE A 91 -1.81 5.15 5.33
N VAL A 92 -2.36 4.05 4.82
CA VAL A 92 -3.65 3.51 5.30
C VAL A 92 -3.40 2.16 5.95
N ALA A 93 -3.77 2.02 7.22
CA ALA A 93 -3.75 0.76 7.95
C ALA A 93 -5.18 0.20 8.06
N ILE A 94 -5.37 -1.04 7.62
CA ILE A 94 -6.67 -1.69 7.48
C ILE A 94 -6.63 -3.00 8.29
N PRO A 95 -6.96 -2.97 9.60
CA PRO A 95 -6.98 -4.18 10.40
C PRO A 95 -8.16 -5.08 10.04
N PHE A 96 -8.00 -6.40 10.18
CA PHE A 96 -9.13 -7.32 10.22
C PHE A 96 -9.92 -7.11 11.52
N GLY A 97 -11.19 -6.72 11.40
CA GLY A 97 -12.05 -6.33 12.52
C GLY A 97 -12.55 -7.47 13.40
N GLY A 98 -12.45 -8.72 12.95
CA GLY A 98 -12.98 -9.91 13.65
C GLY A 98 -14.08 -10.62 12.87
#